data_AF-A0A7S2JA87-F1
#
_entry.id   AF-A0A7S2JA87-F1
#
_cell.length_a   1.000
_cell.length_b   1.000
_cell.length_c   1.000
_cell.angle_alpha   90.00
_cell.angle_beta   90.00
_cell.angle_gamma   90.00
#
_symmetry.space_group_name_H-M   'P 1'
#
loop_
_entity.id
_entity.type
_entity.pdbx_description
1 polymer ?
#
loop_
_entity_poly.entity_id
_entity_poly.type
_entity_poly.pdbx_seq_one_letter_code
_entity_poly.pdbx_strand_id
1 'polypeptide(L)'
;PRSRGACASAALAPWLLLAAWRLVGADTSIVVPPLSNASGPEKMLVIIPGGKVPNERYAATAAAIQRAARPLRLWAVIPAVFQRLCIISCPARAACAPLRDAVDGALRAAEDQGWRRGLDSKDLWLAGHSLGGVCADTLFQAYAGDQGQPLPYAGLLVMGSYVDKDGAFDLTNYPAPVMTLNVELDGGLARPGKTAVWWRQYLDVAAAAGDANATARKPVVVLPKLNHSDFCPGFDVPGDLMAEVGQAEATETIGRVAAAFLVAQPSSGLPAVARAQAVAVLQEHVDWTRAFLAPYIEAQAWERNASGQGRVASPLCARVQHVVAGLSSVDDRRLMVADTFHEASTDLEHCHPNWTAAGGQLAVRSCSHADFYPDVANTGSITAASEVACKLLSSDRVAQQLNASAREAAVDCRRANQVAVQIAEALAAPSTLERYRRRGRGWCFLEDRPVFGQIGPVWVFASSLELEGNATCMSVSSP
;
A
#
# COMPACT_ATOMS: atom_id res chain seq x y z
N PRO A 1 -37.78 37.13 -5.37
CA PRO A 1 -38.39 36.13 -4.45
C PRO A 1 -37.60 34.82 -4.49
N ARG A 2 -36.56 34.75 -3.63
CA ARG A 2 -35.57 33.67 -3.57
C ARG A 2 -35.95 32.69 -2.46
N SER A 3 -35.84 31.39 -2.72
CA SER A 3 -35.62 30.37 -1.68
C SER A 3 -34.66 29.31 -2.22
N ARG A 4 -33.36 29.49 -1.91
CA ARG A 4 -32.32 28.48 -2.09
C ARG A 4 -32.37 27.56 -0.87
N GLY A 5 -32.68 26.28 -1.07
CA GLY A 5 -32.45 25.24 -0.08
C GLY A 5 -30.97 24.88 -0.09
N ALA A 6 -30.26 25.26 0.97
CA ALA A 6 -28.90 24.82 1.23
C ALA A 6 -28.93 23.41 1.82
N CYS A 7 -28.35 22.43 1.14
CA CYS A 7 -27.97 21.17 1.78
C CYS A 7 -26.86 21.49 2.79
N ALA A 8 -27.19 21.25 4.06
CA ALA A 8 -26.32 21.45 5.19
C ALA A 8 -25.09 20.55 5.09
N SER A 9 -23.94 21.17 5.28
CA SER A 9 -22.68 20.54 5.62
C SER A 9 -22.89 19.62 6.83
N ALA A 10 -22.54 18.34 6.70
CA ALA A 10 -22.50 17.42 7.82
C ALA A 10 -21.38 17.89 8.78
N ALA A 11 -21.80 18.66 9.78
CA ALA A 11 -20.97 19.00 10.93
C ALA A 11 -20.60 17.70 11.65
N LEU A 12 -19.30 17.49 11.85
CA LEU A 12 -18.75 16.54 12.81
C LEU A 12 -19.29 16.90 14.21
N ALA A 13 -20.38 16.26 14.61
CA ALA A 13 -20.85 16.32 15.99
C ALA A 13 -19.90 15.49 16.87
N PRO A 14 -19.37 16.05 17.97
CA PRO A 14 -18.48 15.34 18.85
C PRO A 14 -19.28 14.37 19.70
N TRP A 15 -18.91 13.09 19.65
CA TRP A 15 -19.33 12.09 20.61
C TRP A 15 -18.69 12.40 21.98
N LEU A 16 -19.32 13.29 22.74
CA LEU A 16 -19.07 13.47 24.17
C LEU A 16 -19.81 12.37 24.94
N LEU A 17 -19.32 11.14 24.81
CA LEU A 17 -19.48 10.14 25.87
C LEU A 17 -18.46 10.51 26.94
N LEU A 18 -18.95 11.03 28.07
CA LEU A 18 -18.23 11.05 29.35
C LEU A 18 -17.99 9.60 29.78
N ALA A 19 -17.04 8.95 29.10
CA ALA A 19 -16.46 7.70 29.56
C ALA A 19 -15.74 8.03 30.86
N ALA A 20 -16.08 7.34 31.94
CA ALA A 20 -15.29 7.35 33.16
C ALA A 20 -13.85 6.96 32.77
N TRP A 21 -12.96 7.95 32.75
CA TRP A 21 -11.53 7.74 32.56
C TRP A 21 -11.06 6.95 33.77
N ARG A 22 -11.01 5.61 33.64
CA ARG A 22 -10.11 4.84 34.49
C ARG A 22 -8.74 5.47 34.29
N LEU A 23 -8.10 5.90 35.37
CA LEU A 23 -6.67 6.18 35.39
C LEU A 23 -5.97 4.88 34.97
N VAL A 24 -5.84 4.69 33.66
CA VAL A 24 -4.97 3.67 33.10
C VAL A 24 -3.59 4.08 33.58
N GLY A 25 -2.96 3.25 34.41
CA GLY A 25 -1.61 3.50 34.89
C GLY A 25 -0.73 3.89 33.70
N ALA A 26 0.12 4.91 33.89
CA ALA A 26 1.01 5.35 32.82
C ALA A 26 1.78 4.15 32.28
N ASP A 27 1.65 3.89 30.98
CA ASP A 27 2.42 2.84 30.32
C ASP A 27 3.92 3.14 30.59
N THR A 28 4.68 2.13 31.01
CA THR A 28 6.13 2.25 31.22
C THR A 28 6.86 1.69 30.01
N SER A 29 7.97 2.30 29.60
CA SER A 29 8.82 1.76 28.53
C SER A 29 9.31 0.35 28.88
N ILE A 30 9.36 -0.53 27.88
CA ILE A 30 9.77 -1.93 28.04
C ILE A 30 11.19 -2.09 27.49
N VAL A 31 12.04 -2.78 28.25
CA VAL A 31 13.38 -3.20 27.81
C VAL A 31 13.37 -4.71 27.66
N VAL A 32 13.80 -5.20 26.51
CA VAL A 32 14.01 -6.62 26.23
C VAL A 32 15.51 -6.84 26.06
N PRO A 33 16.21 -7.36 27.09
CA PRO A 33 17.65 -7.59 27.00
C PRO A 33 17.97 -8.71 25.99
N PRO A 34 19.21 -8.80 25.48
CA PRO A 34 19.62 -9.87 24.59
C PRO A 34 19.45 -11.22 25.25
N LEU A 35 19.24 -12.24 24.42
CA LEU A 35 19.21 -13.62 24.90
C LEU A 35 20.54 -13.96 25.58
N SER A 36 20.50 -14.67 26.70
CA SER A 36 21.69 -14.98 27.52
C SER A 36 22.78 -15.76 26.77
N ASN A 37 22.38 -16.50 25.72
CA ASN A 37 23.27 -17.25 24.85
C ASN A 37 23.56 -16.54 23.51
N ALA A 38 23.17 -15.28 23.34
CA ALA A 38 23.50 -14.50 22.15
C ALA A 38 24.98 -14.11 22.14
N SER A 39 25.62 -14.29 20.99
CA SER A 39 27.01 -13.91 20.74
C SER A 39 27.07 -13.03 19.48
N GLY A 40 28.14 -12.25 19.34
CA GLY A 40 28.32 -11.36 18.19
C GLY A 40 28.10 -9.87 18.51
N PRO A 41 28.07 -9.01 17.49
CA PRO A 41 27.96 -7.56 17.68
C PRO A 41 26.64 -7.16 18.32
N GLU A 42 26.71 -6.09 19.10
CA GLU A 42 25.60 -5.52 19.83
C GLU A 42 24.82 -4.53 18.96
N LYS A 43 23.49 -4.71 18.88
CA LYS A 43 22.57 -3.77 18.22
C LYS A 43 21.43 -3.39 19.15
N MET A 44 20.85 -2.21 18.95
CA MET A 44 19.65 -1.75 19.63
C MET A 44 18.53 -1.57 18.62
N LEU A 45 17.34 -2.11 18.91
CA LEU A 45 16.12 -1.92 18.14
C LEU A 45 15.08 -1.17 18.96
N VAL A 46 14.73 0.04 18.55
CA VAL A 46 13.63 0.82 19.14
C VAL A 46 12.36 0.52 18.36
N ILE A 47 11.37 -0.11 18.98
CA ILE A 47 10.09 -0.44 18.33
C ILE A 47 9.02 0.54 18.76
N ILE A 48 8.63 1.47 17.89
CA ILE A 48 7.55 2.43 18.15
C ILE A 48 6.19 1.74 17.97
N PRO A 49 5.35 1.68 19.02
CA PRO A 49 4.03 1.07 18.94
C PRO A 49 3.10 1.74 17.93
N GLY A 50 2.17 0.96 17.40
CA GLY A 50 1.07 1.44 16.56
C GLY A 50 0.04 2.23 17.36
N GLY A 51 -0.82 2.95 16.64
CA GLY A 51 -1.81 3.83 17.25
C GLY A 51 -2.80 3.07 18.13
N LYS A 52 -2.95 3.53 19.38
CA LYS A 52 -3.81 2.96 20.43
C LYS A 52 -3.41 1.55 20.90
N VAL A 53 -2.30 1.00 20.40
CA VAL A 53 -1.81 -0.32 20.78
C VAL A 53 -0.95 -0.18 22.05
N PRO A 54 -1.26 -0.91 23.13
CA PRO A 54 -0.40 -0.95 24.31
C PRO A 54 1.00 -1.48 23.97
N ASN A 55 2.05 -0.88 24.56
CA ASN A 55 3.43 -1.23 24.20
C ASN A 55 3.81 -2.68 24.57
N GLU A 56 3.17 -3.26 25.58
CA GLU A 56 3.36 -4.66 25.97
C GLU A 56 3.02 -5.66 24.86
N ARG A 57 2.16 -5.28 23.91
CA ARG A 57 1.79 -6.12 22.76
C ARG A 57 2.95 -6.37 21.81
N TYR A 58 4.02 -5.58 21.89
CA TYR A 58 5.21 -5.74 21.05
C TYR A 58 6.33 -6.56 21.70
N ALA A 59 6.21 -6.93 22.98
CA ALA A 59 7.23 -7.70 23.68
C ALA A 59 7.44 -9.09 23.04
N ALA A 60 6.36 -9.76 22.64
CA ALA A 60 6.42 -11.05 21.97
C ALA A 60 7.10 -10.96 20.59
N THR A 61 6.76 -9.93 19.82
CA THR A 61 7.37 -9.63 18.51
C THR A 61 8.87 -9.33 18.67
N ALA A 62 9.24 -8.45 19.61
CA ALA A 62 10.63 -8.13 19.91
C ALA A 62 11.45 -9.38 20.28
N ALA A 63 10.90 -10.22 21.16
CA ALA A 63 11.54 -11.47 21.57
C ALA A 63 11.70 -12.46 20.40
N ALA A 64 10.75 -12.49 19.46
CA ALA A 64 10.85 -13.33 18.27
C ALA A 64 11.96 -12.85 17.32
N ILE A 65 12.08 -11.55 17.12
CA ILE A 65 13.18 -10.95 16.35
C ILE A 65 14.52 -11.31 17.00
N GLN A 66 14.65 -11.16 18.32
CA GLN A 66 15.88 -11.55 19.04
C GLN A 66 16.22 -13.04 18.90
N ARG A 67 15.21 -13.92 19.01
CA ARG A 67 15.40 -15.37 18.85
C ARG A 67 15.89 -15.76 17.47
N ALA A 68 15.45 -15.06 16.42
CA ALA A 68 15.92 -15.29 15.06
C ALA A 68 17.27 -14.61 14.77
N ALA A 69 17.55 -13.47 15.41
CA ALA A 69 18.79 -12.70 15.25
C ALA A 69 19.97 -13.27 16.08
N ARG A 70 20.10 -14.60 16.23
CA ARG A 70 21.14 -15.24 17.07
C ARG A 70 22.59 -14.80 16.83
N PRO A 71 23.01 -14.45 15.60
CA PRO A 71 24.34 -13.91 15.36
C PRO A 71 24.58 -12.49 15.93
N LEU A 72 23.57 -11.88 16.54
CA LEU A 72 23.60 -10.55 17.14
C LEU A 72 23.27 -10.63 18.64
N ARG A 73 23.92 -9.78 19.42
CA ARG A 73 23.45 -9.40 20.75
C ARG A 73 22.43 -8.27 20.60
N LEU A 74 21.22 -8.61 20.21
CA LEU A 74 20.16 -7.64 19.93
C LEU A 74 19.45 -7.23 21.22
N TRP A 75 19.57 -5.96 21.60
CA TRP A 75 18.69 -5.29 22.55
C TRP A 75 17.45 -4.78 21.83
N ALA A 76 16.31 -4.78 22.51
CA ALA A 76 15.13 -4.07 22.03
C ALA A 76 14.53 -3.21 23.14
N VAL A 77 14.00 -2.05 22.77
CA VAL A 77 13.20 -1.18 23.64
C VAL A 77 11.90 -0.81 22.98
N ILE A 78 10.84 -0.69 23.77
CA ILE A 78 9.51 -0.33 23.31
C ILE A 78 9.04 0.86 24.15
N PRO A 79 9.23 2.11 23.66
CA PRO A 79 8.90 3.30 24.43
C PRO A 79 7.41 3.37 24.73
N ALA A 80 7.08 3.82 25.94
CA ALA A 80 5.73 4.29 26.22
C ALA A 80 5.51 5.63 25.53
N VAL A 81 4.42 5.75 24.78
CA VAL A 81 4.07 6.99 24.05
C VAL A 81 2.78 7.57 24.62
N PHE A 82 2.68 8.90 24.66
CA PHE A 82 1.56 9.60 25.27
C PHE A 82 0.23 9.15 24.65
N GLN A 83 -0.72 8.74 25.50
CA GLN A 83 -2.04 8.20 25.11
C GLN A 83 -1.98 7.06 24.07
N ARG A 84 -0.87 6.33 23.99
CA ARG A 84 -0.63 5.29 22.97
C ARG A 84 -0.73 5.82 21.54
N LEU A 85 -0.43 7.11 21.34
CA LEU A 85 -0.53 7.78 20.04
C LEU A 85 0.75 8.58 19.77
N CYS A 86 1.72 7.95 19.12
CA CYS A 86 3.01 8.58 18.80
C CYS A 86 2.87 9.84 17.94
N ILE A 87 1.82 9.95 17.11
CA ILE A 87 1.59 11.12 16.25
C ILE A 87 1.34 12.40 17.04
N ILE A 88 0.84 12.32 18.27
CA ILE A 88 0.69 13.49 19.16
C ILE A 88 2.07 14.01 19.58
N SER A 89 3.03 13.09 19.75
CA SER A 89 4.40 13.37 20.17
C SER A 89 5.36 13.69 19.01
N CYS A 90 4.96 13.44 17.77
CA CYS A 90 5.72 13.69 16.55
C CYS A 90 4.77 13.86 15.35
N PRO A 91 3.98 14.95 15.30
CA PRO A 91 3.01 15.18 14.22
C PRO A 91 3.66 15.63 12.90
N ALA A 92 4.90 16.15 12.98
CA ALA A 92 5.68 16.63 11.85
C ALA A 92 7.16 16.68 12.21
N ARG A 93 8.05 16.71 11.21
CA ARG A 93 9.52 16.74 11.38
C ARG A 93 10.00 17.78 12.42
N ALA A 94 9.45 18.99 12.37
CA ALA A 94 9.84 20.09 13.27
C ALA A 94 9.31 19.95 14.71
N ALA A 95 8.48 18.95 14.99
CA ALA A 95 7.75 18.79 16.25
C ALA A 95 7.87 17.38 16.85
N CYS A 96 9.01 16.70 16.65
CA CYS A 96 9.24 15.34 17.13
C CYS A 96 10.01 15.22 18.46
N ALA A 97 10.35 16.34 19.11
CA ALA A 97 11.08 16.33 20.38
C ALA A 97 10.41 15.48 21.47
N PRO A 98 9.07 15.54 21.70
CA PRO A 98 8.44 14.70 22.72
C PRO A 98 8.56 13.19 22.44
N LEU A 99 8.47 12.77 21.18
CA LEU A 99 8.68 11.36 20.84
C LEU A 99 10.15 10.97 21.01
N ARG A 100 11.08 11.87 20.65
CA ARG A 100 12.51 11.66 20.90
C ARG A 100 12.80 11.48 22.38
N ASP A 101 12.22 12.30 23.26
CA ASP A 101 12.38 12.19 24.71
C ASP A 101 11.89 10.83 25.25
N ALA A 102 10.77 10.32 24.72
CA ALA A 102 10.25 9.01 25.08
C ALA A 102 11.20 7.87 24.66
N VAL A 103 11.79 7.97 23.45
CA VAL A 103 12.82 7.04 22.97
C VAL A 103 14.07 7.11 23.84
N ASP A 104 14.58 8.31 24.13
CA ASP A 104 15.77 8.51 24.96
C ASP A 104 15.55 8.02 26.40
N GLY A 105 14.32 8.14 26.93
CA GLY A 105 13.94 7.56 28.22
C GLY A 105 13.97 6.03 28.21
N ALA A 106 13.46 5.40 27.16
CA ALA A 106 13.50 3.94 27.00
C ALA A 106 14.94 3.41 26.84
N LEU A 107 15.79 4.15 26.12
CA LEU A 107 17.20 3.83 25.94
C LEU A 107 17.98 3.94 27.25
N ARG A 108 17.75 4.98 28.06
CA ARG A 108 18.32 5.09 29.42
C ARG A 108 17.94 3.91 30.32
N ALA A 109 16.69 3.46 30.26
CA ALA A 109 16.27 2.27 30.98
C ALA A 109 17.00 0.99 30.54
N ALA A 110 17.41 0.90 29.26
CA ALA A 110 18.26 -0.19 28.78
C ALA A 110 19.73 -0.03 29.22
N GLU A 111 20.24 1.20 29.32
CA GLU A 111 21.58 1.48 29.86
C GLU A 111 21.69 1.08 31.33
N ASP A 112 20.65 1.33 32.11
CA ASP A 112 20.55 0.88 33.51
C ASP A 112 20.59 -0.65 33.63
N GLN A 113 20.15 -1.37 32.59
CA GLN A 113 20.19 -2.84 32.51
C GLN A 113 21.46 -3.38 31.84
N GLY A 114 22.37 -2.53 31.40
CA GLY A 114 23.68 -2.94 30.87
C GLY A 114 23.92 -2.68 29.39
N TRP A 115 23.05 -1.96 28.68
CA TRP A 115 23.42 -1.41 27.37
C TRP A 115 24.52 -0.36 27.53
N ARG A 116 25.60 -0.41 26.74
CA ARG A 116 26.78 0.46 26.91
C ARG A 116 27.21 1.22 25.66
N ARG A 117 26.54 1.05 24.52
CA ARG A 117 26.93 1.73 23.26
C ARG A 117 26.43 3.18 23.14
N GLY A 118 25.59 3.64 24.07
CA GLY A 118 25.07 5.01 24.12
C GLY A 118 24.03 5.33 23.04
N LEU A 119 23.51 6.56 23.07
CA LEU A 119 22.48 7.09 22.18
C LEU A 119 22.98 7.40 20.75
N ASP A 120 24.27 7.70 20.59
CA ASP A 120 24.88 8.04 19.28
C ASP A 120 25.45 6.80 18.56
N SER A 121 24.93 5.62 18.89
CA SER A 121 25.45 4.37 18.37
C SER A 121 25.11 4.19 16.90
N LYS A 122 26.11 3.86 16.07
CA LYS A 122 25.93 3.36 14.68
C LYS A 122 25.18 2.03 14.60
N ASP A 123 24.76 1.48 15.73
CA ASP A 123 24.02 0.24 15.87
C ASP A 123 22.60 0.45 16.44
N LEU A 124 22.12 1.71 16.47
CA LEU A 124 20.76 2.07 16.87
C LEU A 124 19.81 2.03 15.65
N TRP A 125 18.83 1.14 15.70
CA TRP A 125 17.84 0.93 14.65
C TRP A 125 16.46 1.38 15.12
N LEU A 126 15.73 2.07 14.24
CA LEU A 126 14.31 2.32 14.46
C LEU A 126 13.47 1.23 13.81
N ALA A 127 12.36 0.92 14.45
CA ALA A 127 11.27 0.18 13.88
C ALA A 127 9.94 0.77 14.32
N GLY A 128 8.89 0.52 13.56
CA GLY A 128 7.55 0.91 13.96
C GLY A 128 6.48 0.10 13.27
N HIS A 129 5.38 -0.17 13.98
CA HIS A 129 4.21 -0.86 13.44
C HIS A 129 3.10 0.13 13.11
N SER A 130 2.46 0.02 11.95
CA SER A 130 1.28 0.83 11.59
C SER A 130 1.61 2.33 11.70
N LEU A 131 0.78 3.12 12.41
CA LEU A 131 1.08 4.53 12.73
C LEU A 131 2.46 4.72 13.40
N GLY A 132 2.93 3.73 14.17
CA GLY A 132 4.27 3.74 14.76
C GLY A 132 5.38 3.71 13.70
N GLY A 133 5.16 3.08 12.55
CA GLY A 133 6.06 3.11 11.41
C GLY A 133 6.16 4.50 10.79
N VAL A 134 5.01 5.19 10.63
CA VAL A 134 4.95 6.59 10.18
C VAL A 134 5.69 7.51 11.17
N CYS A 135 5.47 7.33 12.47
CA CYS A 135 6.16 8.09 13.51
C CYS A 135 7.67 7.79 13.54
N ALA A 136 8.07 6.54 13.33
CA ALA A 136 9.49 6.15 13.28
C ALA A 136 10.19 6.77 12.07
N ASP A 137 9.53 6.79 10.91
CA ASP A 137 10.04 7.48 9.72
C ASP A 137 10.11 9.00 9.96
N THR A 138 9.04 9.61 10.46
CA THR A 138 9.03 11.06 10.75
C THR A 138 10.11 11.43 11.77
N LEU A 139 10.33 10.61 12.79
CA LEU A 139 11.41 10.77 13.77
C LEU A 139 12.78 10.59 13.14
N PHE A 140 12.96 9.61 12.24
CA PHE A 140 14.19 9.46 11.47
C PHE A 140 14.50 10.75 10.71
N GLN A 141 13.52 11.24 9.94
CA GLN A 141 13.62 12.45 9.12
C GLN A 141 13.92 13.70 9.94
N ALA A 142 13.27 13.86 11.09
CA ALA A 142 13.44 15.00 11.99
C ALA A 142 14.89 15.18 12.48
N TYR A 143 15.65 14.09 12.55
CA TYR A 143 17.00 14.07 13.10
C TYR A 143 18.06 13.62 12.10
N ALA A 144 17.70 13.26 10.87
CA ALA A 144 18.63 12.82 9.82
C ALA A 144 19.66 13.90 9.40
N GLY A 145 19.50 15.13 9.89
CA GLY A 145 20.35 16.27 9.55
C GLY A 145 20.23 16.69 8.08
N ASP A 146 20.87 17.80 7.73
CA ASP A 146 21.10 18.14 6.32
C ASP A 146 22.13 17.16 5.72
N GLN A 147 22.15 17.05 4.38
CA GLN A 147 23.07 16.18 3.66
C GLN A 147 24.52 16.37 4.15
N GLY A 148 25.13 15.29 4.65
CA GLY A 148 26.52 15.27 5.13
C GLY A 148 26.68 15.18 6.66
N GLN A 149 25.62 15.32 7.44
CA GLN A 149 25.67 15.01 8.88
C GLN A 149 25.59 13.50 9.14
N PRO A 150 26.19 13.00 10.23
CA PRO A 150 26.00 11.62 10.65
C PRO A 150 24.52 11.32 10.86
N LEU A 151 24.04 10.23 10.27
CA LEU A 151 22.66 9.79 10.49
C LEU A 151 22.47 9.38 11.97
N PRO A 152 21.37 9.79 12.60
CA PRO A 152 21.09 9.51 14.02
C PRO A 152 20.77 8.03 14.27
N TYR A 153 20.37 7.31 13.21
CA TYR A 153 19.98 5.91 13.27
C TYR A 153 20.65 5.14 12.12
N ALA A 154 21.00 3.89 12.39
CA ALA A 154 21.65 2.99 11.45
C ALA A 154 20.73 2.54 10.29
N GLY A 155 19.41 2.60 10.51
CA GLY A 155 18.38 2.31 9.52
C GLY A 155 16.99 2.16 10.15
N LEU A 156 16.03 1.78 9.31
CA LEU A 156 14.61 1.76 9.65
C LEU A 156 13.92 0.43 9.24
N LEU A 157 13.04 -0.08 10.09
CA LEU A 157 12.13 -1.20 9.79
C LEU A 157 10.69 -0.75 9.99
N VAL A 158 9.93 -0.56 8.91
CA VAL A 158 8.49 -0.26 8.99
C VAL A 158 7.69 -1.54 8.80
N MET A 159 6.85 -1.86 9.78
CA MET A 159 6.01 -3.07 9.82
C MET A 159 4.55 -2.67 9.63
N GLY A 160 3.83 -3.29 8.69
CA GLY A 160 2.46 -2.87 8.36
C GLY A 160 2.37 -1.36 8.08
N SER A 161 3.40 -0.80 7.47
CA SER A 161 3.61 0.63 7.26
C SER A 161 4.60 0.81 6.10
N TYR A 162 4.92 2.05 5.78
CA TYR A 162 5.87 2.41 4.72
C TYR A 162 6.55 3.74 5.06
N VAL A 163 7.60 4.06 4.30
CA VAL A 163 8.24 5.39 4.31
C VAL A 163 7.48 6.36 3.40
N ASP A 164 7.93 7.61 3.31
CA ASP A 164 7.40 8.59 2.37
C ASP A 164 7.27 7.99 0.95
N LYS A 165 6.19 8.39 0.26
CA LYS A 165 5.98 7.96 -1.12
C LYS A 165 6.97 8.64 -2.07
N ASP A 166 7.26 9.92 -1.85
CA ASP A 166 8.06 10.73 -2.77
C ASP A 166 9.05 11.59 -1.98
N GLY A 167 10.21 11.90 -2.59
CA GLY A 167 11.16 12.89 -2.07
C GLY A 167 12.39 12.28 -1.40
N ALA A 168 13.08 13.06 -0.57
CA ALA A 168 14.38 12.67 0.00
C ALA A 168 14.36 11.43 0.90
N PHE A 169 13.17 11.01 1.36
CA PHE A 169 12.95 9.86 2.23
C PHE A 169 11.94 8.87 1.62
N ASP A 170 11.75 8.88 0.30
CA ASP A 170 11.15 7.74 -0.37
C ASP A 170 12.09 6.52 -0.36
N LEU A 171 11.60 5.34 -0.77
CA LEU A 171 12.43 4.14 -0.75
C LEU A 171 13.64 4.28 -1.67
N THR A 172 13.52 4.92 -2.84
CA THR A 172 14.64 5.08 -3.77
C THR A 172 15.75 5.95 -3.16
N ASN A 173 15.38 7.01 -2.45
CA ASN A 173 16.28 8.04 -1.95
C ASN A 173 16.65 7.89 -0.47
N TYR A 174 16.02 6.97 0.27
CA TYR A 174 16.24 6.79 1.71
C TYR A 174 17.73 6.70 2.06
N PRO A 175 18.25 7.52 2.98
CA PRO A 175 19.70 7.68 3.19
C PRO A 175 20.35 6.50 3.95
N ALA A 176 19.55 5.69 4.63
CA ALA A 176 19.97 4.49 5.36
C ALA A 176 19.33 3.22 4.77
N PRO A 177 19.83 2.02 5.13
CA PRO A 177 19.05 0.80 4.92
C PRO A 177 17.65 0.92 5.53
N VAL A 178 16.65 0.51 4.78
CA VAL A 178 15.25 0.54 5.21
C VAL A 178 14.51 -0.70 4.73
N MET A 179 13.70 -1.33 5.57
CA MET A 179 12.83 -2.42 5.16
C MET A 179 11.37 -2.03 5.32
N THR A 180 10.58 -2.27 4.27
CA THR A 180 9.12 -2.31 4.35
C THR A 180 8.68 -3.76 4.51
N LEU A 181 8.11 -4.09 5.67
CA LEU A 181 7.62 -5.43 6.02
C LEU A 181 6.11 -5.39 6.21
N ASN A 182 5.37 -5.78 5.17
CA ASN A 182 3.92 -5.84 5.19
C ASN A 182 3.43 -7.29 5.13
N VAL A 183 2.12 -7.47 5.10
CA VAL A 183 1.47 -8.78 5.21
C VAL A 183 0.31 -8.88 4.23
N GLU A 184 0.04 -10.08 3.73
CA GLU A 184 -0.92 -10.33 2.65
C GLU A 184 -2.34 -9.87 3.00
N LEU A 185 -2.75 -10.05 4.25
CA LEU A 185 -4.12 -9.85 4.74
C LEU A 185 -4.29 -8.54 5.52
N ASP A 186 -3.35 -7.60 5.33
CA ASP A 186 -3.43 -6.26 5.90
C ASP A 186 -4.65 -5.51 5.36
N GLY A 187 -5.63 -5.27 6.25
CA GLY A 187 -6.81 -4.45 5.94
C GLY A 187 -6.64 -2.98 6.33
N GLY A 188 -5.52 -2.64 6.94
CA GLY A 188 -5.14 -1.32 7.38
C GLY A 188 -4.50 -0.46 6.28
N LEU A 189 -3.56 0.40 6.67
CA LEU A 189 -2.98 1.41 5.79
C LEU A 189 -1.96 0.84 4.81
N ALA A 190 -1.39 -0.33 5.10
CA ALA A 190 -0.33 -0.97 4.32
C ALA A 190 -0.81 -2.17 3.50
N ARG A 191 -2.11 -2.20 3.17
CA ARG A 191 -2.72 -3.18 2.27
C ARG A 191 -1.87 -3.44 1.00
N PRO A 192 -1.91 -4.65 0.41
CA PRO A 192 -1.10 -5.01 -0.76
C PRO A 192 -1.12 -4.00 -1.92
N GLY A 193 -2.31 -3.49 -2.29
CA GLY A 193 -2.42 -2.49 -3.37
C GLY A 193 -1.72 -1.16 -3.07
N LYS A 194 -1.55 -0.81 -1.80
CA LYS A 194 -0.78 0.34 -1.34
C LYS A 194 0.71 0.01 -1.31
N THR A 195 1.08 -1.18 -0.81
CA THR A 195 2.46 -1.70 -0.85
C THR A 195 3.04 -1.77 -2.26
N ALA A 196 2.21 -2.00 -3.29
CA ALA A 196 2.63 -1.99 -4.70
C ALA A 196 3.36 -0.69 -5.12
N VAL A 197 3.09 0.45 -4.46
CA VAL A 197 3.80 1.71 -4.72
C VAL A 197 5.28 1.59 -4.37
N TRP A 198 5.60 1.14 -3.15
CA TRP A 198 6.99 0.92 -2.72
C TRP A 198 7.63 -0.27 -3.42
N TRP A 199 6.85 -1.26 -3.85
CA TRP A 199 7.37 -2.33 -4.67
C TRP A 199 7.91 -1.83 -6.03
N ARG A 200 7.26 -0.85 -6.69
CA ARG A 200 7.84 -0.22 -7.89
C ARG A 200 9.17 0.48 -7.59
N GLN A 201 9.24 1.22 -6.49
CA GLN A 201 10.49 1.85 -6.05
C GLN A 201 11.58 0.82 -5.75
N TYR A 202 11.21 -0.34 -5.18
CA TYR A 202 12.13 -1.46 -5.00
C TYR A 202 12.69 -1.94 -6.34
N LEU A 203 11.83 -2.08 -7.37
CA LEU A 203 12.26 -2.46 -8.71
C LEU A 203 13.21 -1.42 -9.32
N ASP A 204 12.97 -0.12 -9.08
CA ASP A 204 13.88 0.95 -9.52
C ASP A 204 15.24 0.87 -8.81
N VAL A 205 15.25 0.63 -7.50
CA VAL A 205 16.49 0.42 -6.72
C VAL A 205 17.22 -0.82 -7.21
N ALA A 206 16.51 -1.91 -7.49
CA ALA A 206 17.08 -3.15 -8.01
C ALA A 206 17.67 -2.96 -9.41
N ALA A 207 16.99 -2.22 -10.29
CA ALA A 207 17.50 -1.87 -11.61
C ALA A 207 18.76 -0.98 -11.54
N ALA A 208 18.80 -0.03 -10.61
CA ALA A 208 19.91 0.91 -10.47
C ALA A 208 21.13 0.33 -9.75
N ALA A 209 20.94 -0.51 -8.73
CA ALA A 209 21.99 -0.97 -7.83
C ALA A 209 22.17 -2.50 -7.77
N GLY A 210 21.36 -3.25 -8.49
CA GLY A 210 21.34 -4.71 -8.52
C GLY A 210 20.44 -5.34 -7.44
N ASP A 211 19.74 -6.43 -7.80
CA ASP A 211 18.81 -7.15 -6.92
C ASP A 211 19.43 -7.50 -5.57
N ALA A 212 20.67 -8.00 -5.52
CA ALA A 212 21.31 -8.35 -4.25
C ALA A 212 21.47 -7.16 -3.29
N ASN A 213 21.80 -5.97 -3.81
CA ASN A 213 21.92 -4.77 -2.99
C ASN A 213 20.55 -4.23 -2.58
N ALA A 214 19.56 -4.26 -3.49
CA ALA A 214 18.19 -3.88 -3.17
C ALA A 214 17.59 -4.79 -2.08
N THR A 215 17.69 -6.11 -2.24
CA THR A 215 17.25 -7.11 -1.24
C THR A 215 17.94 -6.91 0.10
N ALA A 216 19.25 -6.65 0.11
CA ALA A 216 19.99 -6.50 1.37
C ALA A 216 19.69 -5.17 2.08
N ARG A 217 19.52 -4.07 1.35
CA ARG A 217 19.48 -2.71 1.94
C ARG A 217 18.11 -2.06 1.94
N LYS A 218 17.29 -2.32 0.93
CA LYS A 218 15.99 -1.67 0.72
C LYS A 218 14.83 -2.65 0.46
N PRO A 219 14.76 -3.83 1.13
CA PRO A 219 13.77 -4.83 0.78
C PRO A 219 12.34 -4.33 1.04
N VAL A 220 11.45 -4.68 0.11
CA VAL A 220 10.01 -4.60 0.29
C VAL A 220 9.50 -6.03 0.31
N VAL A 221 8.94 -6.44 1.46
CA VAL A 221 8.49 -7.80 1.71
C VAL A 221 7.02 -7.78 2.12
N VAL A 222 6.24 -8.68 1.53
CA VAL A 222 4.90 -9.04 2.00
C VAL A 222 4.94 -10.48 2.51
N LEU A 223 4.48 -10.72 3.74
CA LEU A 223 4.41 -12.06 4.32
C LEU A 223 3.07 -12.73 3.98
N PRO A 224 3.07 -13.97 3.45
CA PRO A 224 1.83 -14.69 3.11
C PRO A 224 1.01 -15.00 4.36
N LYS A 225 -0.32 -15.04 4.24
CA LYS A 225 -1.27 -15.55 5.25
C LYS A 225 -1.35 -14.80 6.59
N LEU A 226 -0.54 -13.77 6.80
CA LEU A 226 -0.56 -12.92 7.98
C LEU A 226 -1.43 -11.67 7.74
N ASN A 227 -2.00 -11.11 8.79
CA ASN A 227 -2.73 -9.84 8.80
C ASN A 227 -2.01 -8.75 9.61
N HIS A 228 -2.52 -7.51 9.58
CA HIS A 228 -1.84 -6.37 10.22
C HIS A 228 -1.71 -6.55 11.74
N SER A 229 -2.71 -7.14 12.38
CA SER A 229 -2.75 -7.40 13.81
C SER A 229 -1.66 -8.38 14.29
N ASP A 230 -1.13 -9.24 13.41
CA ASP A 230 -0.10 -10.23 13.76
C ASP A 230 1.22 -9.59 14.24
N PHE A 231 1.47 -8.32 13.91
CA PHE A 231 2.62 -7.57 14.44
C PHE A 231 2.50 -7.22 15.94
N CYS A 232 1.28 -7.20 16.48
CA CYS A 232 0.97 -6.87 17.88
C CYS A 232 0.07 -7.94 18.54
N PRO A 233 0.62 -9.13 18.86
CA PRO A 233 -0.15 -10.28 19.35
C PRO A 233 -1.20 -9.98 20.44
N GLY A 234 -2.44 -10.36 20.15
CA GLY A 234 -3.58 -10.18 21.05
C GLY A 234 -4.19 -8.77 21.05
N PHE A 235 -3.96 -8.00 19.99
CA PHE A 235 -4.65 -6.75 19.70
C PHE A 235 -5.17 -6.76 18.26
N ASP A 236 -6.49 -6.80 18.09
CA ASP A 236 -7.12 -6.81 16.77
C ASP A 236 -7.31 -5.39 16.25
N VAL A 237 -6.80 -5.12 15.04
CA VAL A 237 -6.97 -3.86 14.32
C VAL A 237 -8.20 -3.94 13.43
N PRO A 238 -9.16 -2.99 13.55
CA PRO A 238 -10.36 -3.00 12.72
C PRO A 238 -10.05 -2.93 11.23
N GLY A 239 -10.76 -3.73 10.43
CA GLY A 239 -10.64 -3.76 8.97
C GLY A 239 -9.76 -4.88 8.44
N ASP A 240 -8.95 -5.52 9.30
CA ASP A 240 -8.14 -6.66 8.91
C ASP A 240 -8.94 -7.84 8.38
N LEU A 241 -8.36 -8.51 7.39
CA LEU A 241 -8.79 -9.85 7.04
C LEU A 241 -8.23 -10.83 8.08
N MET A 242 -8.96 -11.91 8.37
CA MET A 242 -8.49 -12.91 9.32
C MET A 242 -7.24 -13.62 8.79
N ALA A 243 -6.17 -13.65 9.60
CA ALA A 243 -4.98 -14.45 9.34
C ALA A 243 -5.33 -15.93 9.09
N GLU A 244 -4.52 -16.58 8.25
CA GLU A 244 -4.67 -18.00 7.89
C GLU A 244 -3.65 -18.90 8.60
N VAL A 245 -2.82 -18.33 9.47
CA VAL A 245 -1.86 -19.01 10.34
C VAL A 245 -2.14 -18.66 11.80
N GLY A 246 -1.65 -19.48 12.72
CA GLY A 246 -1.75 -19.17 14.15
C GLY A 246 -0.79 -18.04 14.55
N GLN A 247 -1.16 -17.28 15.59
CA GLN A 247 -0.36 -16.15 16.08
C GLN A 247 1.12 -16.51 16.35
N ALA A 248 1.41 -17.71 16.86
CA ALA A 248 2.77 -18.16 17.13
C ALA A 248 3.62 -18.28 15.84
N GLU A 249 3.05 -18.89 14.79
CA GLU A 249 3.67 -19.02 13.47
C GLU A 249 3.86 -17.66 12.80
N ALA A 250 2.86 -16.77 12.92
CA ALA A 250 2.93 -15.41 12.43
C ALA A 250 4.09 -14.64 13.10
N THR A 251 4.15 -14.65 14.43
CA THR A 251 5.19 -13.99 15.22
C THR A 251 6.59 -14.57 14.93
N GLU A 252 6.72 -15.88 14.72
CA GLU A 252 7.98 -16.50 14.30
C GLU A 252 8.42 -16.04 12.91
N THR A 253 7.50 -16.01 11.94
CA THR A 253 7.76 -15.54 10.57
C THR A 253 8.20 -14.08 10.56
N ILE A 254 7.48 -13.20 11.26
CA ILE A 254 7.84 -11.78 11.42
C ILE A 254 9.24 -11.67 12.02
N GLY A 255 9.49 -12.40 13.12
CA GLY A 255 10.78 -12.43 13.80
C GLY A 255 11.93 -12.83 12.88
N ARG A 256 11.74 -13.89 12.09
CA ARG A 256 12.73 -14.41 11.13
C ARG A 256 13.10 -13.37 10.07
N VAL A 257 12.13 -12.72 9.45
CA VAL A 257 12.38 -11.77 8.35
C VAL A 257 12.97 -10.46 8.86
N ALA A 258 12.44 -9.91 9.95
CA ALA A 258 13.00 -8.72 10.60
C ALA A 258 14.44 -8.95 11.09
N ALA A 259 14.72 -10.12 11.69
CA ALA A 259 16.08 -10.50 12.08
C ALA A 259 17.01 -10.62 10.88
N ALA A 260 16.56 -11.24 9.78
CA ALA A 260 17.35 -11.36 8.56
C ALA A 260 17.74 -9.98 8.02
N PHE A 261 16.83 -9.02 8.00
CA PHE A 261 17.16 -7.64 7.63
C PHE A 261 18.25 -7.04 8.52
N LEU A 262 18.14 -7.16 9.85
CA LEU A 262 19.15 -6.63 10.79
C LEU A 262 20.50 -7.33 10.64
N VAL A 263 20.53 -8.65 10.41
CA VAL A 263 21.75 -9.45 10.23
C VAL A 263 22.41 -9.16 8.88
N ALA A 264 21.65 -8.88 7.82
CA ALA A 264 22.21 -8.55 6.51
C ALA A 264 23.07 -7.27 6.51
N GLN A 265 22.82 -6.36 7.47
CA GLN A 265 23.51 -5.07 7.50
C GLN A 265 24.95 -5.20 7.98
N PRO A 266 25.88 -4.38 7.44
CA PRO A 266 27.26 -4.37 7.89
C PRO A 266 27.38 -4.16 9.40
N SER A 267 28.14 -5.01 10.08
CA SER A 267 28.44 -4.90 11.51
C SER A 267 29.79 -5.54 11.79
N SER A 268 30.62 -4.85 12.59
CA SER A 268 31.95 -5.36 12.93
C SER A 268 31.83 -6.69 13.69
N GLY A 269 32.59 -7.70 13.30
CA GLY A 269 32.58 -9.02 13.95
C GLY A 269 31.47 -9.98 13.51
N LEU A 270 30.57 -9.58 12.59
CA LEU A 270 29.56 -10.48 12.04
C LEU A 270 30.14 -11.31 10.87
N PRO A 271 30.08 -12.65 10.91
CA PRO A 271 30.61 -13.48 9.81
C PRO A 271 29.93 -13.21 8.47
N ALA A 272 30.68 -13.23 7.37
CA ALA A 272 30.14 -13.06 6.02
C ALA A 272 29.08 -14.11 5.67
N VAL A 273 29.26 -15.35 6.13
CA VAL A 273 28.29 -16.44 5.95
C VAL A 273 26.93 -16.14 6.59
N ALA A 274 26.90 -15.56 7.79
CA ALA A 274 25.67 -15.20 8.47
C ALA A 274 24.91 -14.11 7.70
N ARG A 275 25.63 -13.13 7.16
CA ARG A 275 25.04 -12.08 6.31
C ARG A 275 24.48 -12.66 5.01
N ALA A 276 25.22 -13.54 4.35
CA ALA A 276 24.76 -14.19 3.12
C ALA A 276 23.49 -15.03 3.35
N GLN A 277 23.43 -15.79 4.46
CA GLN A 277 22.24 -16.55 4.86
C GLN A 277 21.06 -15.63 5.14
N ALA A 278 21.28 -14.50 5.80
CA ALA A 278 20.24 -13.52 6.05
C ALA A 278 19.68 -12.90 4.76
N VAL A 279 20.56 -12.54 3.81
CA VAL A 279 20.13 -12.06 2.48
C VAL A 279 19.35 -13.13 1.72
N ALA A 280 19.72 -14.42 1.84
CA ALA A 280 18.96 -15.51 1.23
C ALA A 280 17.53 -15.62 1.79
N VAL A 281 17.35 -15.43 3.10
CA VAL A 281 16.00 -15.37 3.71
C VAL A 281 15.20 -14.18 3.18
N LEU A 282 15.82 -13.01 3.04
CA LEU A 282 15.15 -11.85 2.45
C LEU A 282 14.77 -12.11 0.99
N GLN A 283 15.67 -12.72 0.21
CA GLN A 283 15.42 -13.03 -1.20
C GLN A 283 14.23 -13.98 -1.36
N GLU A 284 14.12 -15.03 -0.54
CA GLU A 284 12.97 -15.96 -0.53
C GLU A 284 11.64 -15.19 -0.44
N HIS A 285 11.57 -14.21 0.47
CA HIS A 285 10.35 -13.42 0.66
C HIS A 285 10.16 -12.30 -0.38
N VAL A 286 11.24 -11.74 -0.91
CA VAL A 286 11.19 -10.80 -2.05
C VAL A 286 10.67 -11.51 -3.30
N ASP A 287 11.09 -12.76 -3.56
CA ASP A 287 10.62 -13.54 -4.70
C ASP A 287 9.13 -13.85 -4.59
N TRP A 288 8.66 -14.23 -3.39
CA TRP A 288 7.23 -14.37 -3.13
C TRP A 288 6.49 -13.04 -3.34
N THR A 289 7.03 -11.94 -2.82
CA THR A 289 6.45 -10.59 -2.95
C THR A 289 6.33 -10.17 -4.41
N ARG A 290 7.34 -10.47 -5.23
CA ARG A 290 7.34 -10.23 -6.68
C ARG A 290 6.18 -10.94 -7.36
N ALA A 291 5.99 -12.22 -7.06
CA ALA A 291 4.89 -13.00 -7.63
C ALA A 291 3.52 -12.51 -7.14
N PHE A 292 3.41 -12.14 -5.87
CA PHE A 292 2.16 -11.68 -5.27
C PHE A 292 1.73 -10.28 -5.74
N LEU A 293 2.68 -9.34 -5.87
CA LEU A 293 2.39 -7.95 -6.25
C LEU A 293 2.39 -7.71 -7.76
N ALA A 294 2.88 -8.64 -8.58
CA ALA A 294 2.83 -8.52 -10.04
C ALA A 294 1.39 -8.28 -10.58
N PRO A 295 0.36 -9.03 -10.16
CA PRO A 295 -1.03 -8.73 -10.51
C PRO A 295 -1.51 -7.33 -10.15
N TYR A 296 -1.05 -6.75 -9.03
CA TYR A 296 -1.45 -5.41 -8.62
C TYR A 296 -0.86 -4.34 -9.54
N ILE A 297 0.42 -4.49 -9.91
CA ILE A 297 1.06 -3.60 -10.89
C ILE A 297 0.36 -3.71 -12.24
N GLU A 298 0.06 -4.93 -12.68
CA GLU A 298 -0.62 -5.16 -13.94
C GLU A 298 -2.02 -4.55 -13.95
N ALA A 299 -2.82 -4.74 -12.89
CA ALA A 299 -4.13 -4.11 -12.75
C ALA A 299 -4.05 -2.58 -12.80
N GLN A 300 -3.06 -1.97 -12.14
CA GLN A 300 -2.83 -0.53 -12.22
C GLN A 300 -2.43 -0.07 -13.64
N ALA A 301 -1.72 -0.90 -14.39
CA ALA A 301 -1.42 -0.63 -15.80
C ALA A 301 -2.66 -0.74 -16.70
N TRP A 302 -3.70 -1.50 -16.31
CA TRP A 302 -4.99 -1.50 -17.00
C TRP A 302 -5.76 -0.19 -16.80
N GLU A 303 -5.63 0.44 -15.63
CA GLU A 303 -6.20 1.77 -15.34
C GLU A 303 -5.45 2.85 -16.13
N ARG A 304 -4.11 2.84 -16.04
CA ARG A 304 -3.22 3.83 -16.65
C ARG A 304 -1.85 3.22 -16.95
N ASN A 305 -1.55 3.00 -18.23
CA ASN A 305 -0.26 2.55 -18.72
C ASN A 305 0.55 3.71 -19.32
N ALA A 306 1.64 4.09 -18.65
CA ALA A 306 2.64 4.98 -19.23
C ALA A 306 3.59 4.18 -20.14
N SER A 307 3.23 4.02 -21.41
CA SER A 307 4.16 3.45 -22.39
C SER A 307 5.36 4.39 -22.57
N GLY A 308 6.58 3.84 -22.68
CA GLY A 308 7.84 4.59 -22.79
C GLY A 308 7.97 5.52 -24.03
N GLN A 309 6.92 5.67 -24.84
CA GLN A 309 6.85 6.62 -25.95
C GLN A 309 6.14 7.94 -25.57
N GLY A 310 5.96 8.20 -24.27
CA GLY A 310 5.28 9.40 -23.78
C GLY A 310 3.76 9.41 -24.04
N ARG A 311 3.21 8.30 -24.53
CA ARG A 311 1.75 8.11 -24.66
C ARG A 311 1.26 7.31 -23.46
N VAL A 312 0.39 7.93 -22.69
CA VAL A 312 -0.36 7.27 -21.62
C VAL A 312 -1.69 6.78 -22.21
N ALA A 313 -2.09 5.57 -21.86
CA ALA A 313 -3.33 4.95 -22.33
C ALA A 313 -3.96 4.11 -21.20
N SER A 314 -5.28 3.88 -21.27
CA SER A 314 -5.99 2.88 -20.49
C SER A 314 -6.31 1.66 -21.36
N PRO A 315 -5.57 0.54 -21.21
CA PRO A 315 -5.91 -0.72 -21.86
C PRO A 315 -7.34 -1.18 -21.57
N LEU A 316 -7.89 -0.81 -20.40
CA LEU A 316 -9.26 -1.12 -20.03
C LEU A 316 -10.26 -0.49 -21.01
N CYS A 317 -10.16 0.82 -21.27
CA CYS A 317 -11.06 1.49 -22.21
C CYS A 317 -10.94 0.94 -23.63
N ALA A 318 -9.73 0.61 -24.08
CA ALA A 318 -9.52 -0.03 -25.37
C ALA A 318 -10.22 -1.40 -25.44
N ARG A 319 -10.13 -2.21 -24.38
CA ARG A 319 -10.82 -3.51 -24.29
C ARG A 319 -12.34 -3.35 -24.25
N VAL A 320 -12.85 -2.35 -23.51
CA VAL A 320 -14.29 -2.08 -23.44
C VAL A 320 -14.82 -1.62 -24.81
N GLN A 321 -14.05 -0.89 -25.62
CA GLN A 321 -14.46 -0.54 -27.00
C GLN A 321 -14.79 -1.78 -27.85
N HIS A 322 -14.00 -2.85 -27.75
CA HIS A 322 -14.27 -4.11 -28.46
C HIS A 322 -15.57 -4.75 -28.00
N VAL A 323 -15.86 -4.69 -26.69
CA VAL A 323 -17.09 -5.22 -26.10
C VAL A 323 -18.29 -4.40 -26.57
N VAL A 324 -18.20 -3.07 -26.48
CA VAL A 324 -19.24 -2.14 -26.93
C VAL A 324 -19.47 -2.23 -28.43
N ALA A 325 -18.45 -2.54 -29.23
CA ALA A 325 -18.62 -2.76 -30.66
C ALA A 325 -19.53 -3.96 -30.98
N GLY A 326 -19.60 -4.97 -30.10
CA GLY A 326 -20.52 -6.11 -30.21
C GLY A 326 -20.33 -6.93 -31.50
N LEU A 327 -19.11 -6.94 -32.06
CA LEU A 327 -18.83 -7.54 -33.36
C LEU A 327 -18.71 -9.08 -33.31
N SER A 328 -18.81 -9.71 -34.47
CA SER A 328 -18.39 -11.11 -34.62
C SER A 328 -16.87 -11.24 -34.41
N SER A 329 -16.36 -12.42 -34.07
CA SER A 329 -14.90 -12.63 -33.96
C SER A 329 -14.14 -12.41 -35.28
N VAL A 330 -14.83 -12.49 -36.42
CA VAL A 330 -14.27 -12.18 -37.74
C VAL A 330 -14.13 -10.67 -37.92
N ASP A 331 -15.18 -9.92 -37.58
CA ASP A 331 -15.19 -8.46 -37.74
C ASP A 331 -14.39 -7.73 -36.65
N ASP A 332 -14.35 -8.27 -35.44
CA ASP A 332 -13.56 -7.72 -34.33
C ASP A 332 -12.06 -7.69 -34.64
N ARG A 333 -11.56 -8.68 -35.41
CA ARG A 333 -10.18 -8.69 -35.91
C ARG A 333 -9.86 -7.57 -36.91
N ARG A 334 -10.89 -6.90 -37.44
CA ARG A 334 -10.76 -5.74 -38.33
C ARG A 334 -10.84 -4.42 -37.55
N LEU A 335 -11.17 -4.46 -36.26
CA LEU A 335 -11.21 -3.31 -35.36
C LEU A 335 -9.86 -3.17 -34.64
N MET A 336 -9.19 -2.05 -34.84
CA MET A 336 -7.96 -1.68 -34.14
C MET A 336 -8.27 -0.54 -33.17
N VAL A 337 -8.11 -0.76 -31.87
CA VAL A 337 -8.40 0.26 -30.87
C VAL A 337 -7.12 0.80 -30.25
N ALA A 338 -6.96 2.11 -30.28
CA ALA A 338 -6.03 2.86 -29.47
C ALA A 338 -6.78 3.70 -28.43
N ASP A 339 -6.10 4.09 -27.37
CA ASP A 339 -6.65 4.98 -26.35
C ASP A 339 -5.75 6.20 -26.14
N THR A 340 -6.35 7.30 -25.72
CA THR A 340 -5.66 8.52 -25.27
C THR A 340 -6.09 8.83 -23.85
N PHE A 341 -5.15 8.68 -22.91
CA PHE A 341 -5.39 8.97 -21.50
C PHE A 341 -5.23 10.45 -21.20
N HIS A 342 -6.14 10.98 -20.39
CA HIS A 342 -6.17 12.36 -19.91
C HIS A 342 -5.96 12.40 -18.40
N GLU A 343 -5.00 13.19 -17.93
CA GLU A 343 -4.73 13.35 -16.49
C GLU A 343 -5.84 14.15 -15.79
N ALA A 344 -6.44 15.11 -16.49
CA ALA A 344 -7.54 15.92 -15.97
C ALA A 344 -8.87 15.49 -16.60
N SER A 345 -9.91 15.36 -15.79
CA SER A 345 -11.28 15.08 -16.25
C SER A 345 -11.80 16.15 -17.22
N THR A 346 -11.37 17.41 -17.08
CA THR A 346 -11.69 18.49 -18.04
C THR A 346 -11.18 18.20 -19.45
N ASP A 347 -10.01 17.59 -19.59
CA ASP A 347 -9.47 17.25 -20.91
C ASP A 347 -10.22 16.06 -21.51
N LEU A 348 -10.64 15.11 -20.67
CA LEU A 348 -11.53 14.04 -21.10
C LEU A 348 -12.85 14.62 -21.62
N GLU A 349 -13.42 15.64 -20.98
CA GLU A 349 -14.66 16.28 -21.43
C GLU A 349 -14.56 16.86 -22.85
N HIS A 350 -13.42 17.46 -23.20
CA HIS A 350 -13.15 17.95 -24.55
C HIS A 350 -12.68 16.87 -25.54
N CYS A 351 -12.33 15.68 -25.07
CA CYS A 351 -11.93 14.60 -25.96
C CYS A 351 -13.13 13.99 -26.69
N HIS A 352 -12.96 13.78 -28.00
CA HIS A 352 -13.92 13.12 -28.88
C HIS A 352 -13.28 11.88 -29.50
N PRO A 353 -13.86 10.68 -29.30
CA PRO A 353 -13.41 9.49 -30.00
C PRO A 353 -13.42 9.70 -31.50
N ASN A 354 -12.38 9.26 -32.19
CA ASN A 354 -12.27 9.40 -33.64
C ASN A 354 -11.93 8.06 -34.30
N TRP A 355 -12.02 8.01 -35.62
CA TRP A 355 -11.74 6.80 -36.37
C TRP A 355 -11.27 7.07 -37.79
N THR A 356 -10.60 6.07 -38.35
CA THR A 356 -10.18 6.01 -39.76
C THR A 356 -10.51 4.64 -40.30
N ALA A 357 -11.31 4.58 -41.37
CA ALA A 357 -11.63 3.33 -42.07
C ALA A 357 -10.79 3.24 -43.35
N ALA A 358 -10.05 2.14 -43.51
CA ALA A 358 -9.22 1.89 -44.70
C ALA A 358 -9.02 0.39 -44.91
N GLY A 359 -9.09 -0.07 -46.17
CA GLY A 359 -8.81 -1.48 -46.50
C GLY A 359 -9.72 -2.49 -45.79
N GLY A 360 -10.96 -2.10 -45.46
CA GLY A 360 -11.86 -2.92 -44.66
C GLY A 360 -11.50 -3.02 -43.18
N GLN A 361 -10.52 -2.27 -42.69
CA GLN A 361 -10.21 -2.17 -41.25
C GLN A 361 -10.73 -0.84 -40.70
N LEU A 362 -10.96 -0.81 -39.39
CA LEU A 362 -11.34 0.39 -38.65
C LEU A 362 -10.34 0.62 -37.53
N ALA A 363 -9.58 1.70 -37.63
CA ALA A 363 -8.79 2.21 -36.51
C ALA A 363 -9.64 3.19 -35.70
N VAL A 364 -9.81 2.92 -34.41
CA VAL A 364 -10.56 3.76 -33.46
C VAL A 364 -9.59 4.32 -32.42
N ARG A 365 -9.78 5.59 -32.06
CA ARG A 365 -9.17 6.20 -30.89
C ARG A 365 -10.25 6.48 -29.85
N SER A 366 -10.15 5.81 -28.71
CA SER A 366 -10.91 6.09 -27.49
C SER A 366 -10.22 7.16 -26.65
N CYS A 367 -10.94 7.74 -25.69
CA CYS A 367 -10.38 8.63 -24.68
C CYS A 367 -10.66 8.08 -23.29
N SER A 368 -9.71 8.23 -22.38
CA SER A 368 -9.84 7.72 -21.01
C SER A 368 -9.37 8.72 -19.95
N HIS A 369 -9.86 8.54 -18.74
CA HIS A 369 -9.40 9.20 -17.51
C HIS A 369 -9.55 8.22 -16.34
N ALA A 370 -8.76 8.39 -15.29
CA ALA A 370 -8.93 7.65 -14.06
C ALA A 370 -8.92 8.63 -12.88
N ASP A 371 -9.97 8.59 -12.07
CA ASP A 371 -10.02 9.30 -10.80
C ASP A 371 -9.46 8.40 -9.70
N PHE A 372 -8.84 9.01 -8.69
CA PHE A 372 -8.21 8.30 -7.59
C PHE A 372 -8.73 8.82 -6.25
N TYR A 373 -8.75 7.94 -5.25
CA TYR A 373 -9.07 8.34 -3.90
C TYR A 373 -8.06 9.40 -3.40
N PRO A 374 -8.53 10.49 -2.75
CA PRO A 374 -7.64 11.51 -2.23
C PRO A 374 -6.79 10.92 -1.09
N ASP A 375 -5.48 10.82 -1.31
CA ASP A 375 -4.55 10.32 -0.29
C ASP A 375 -3.96 11.47 0.53
N VAL A 376 -4.78 12.03 1.42
CA VAL A 376 -4.35 13.13 2.29
C VAL A 376 -3.31 12.62 3.28
N ALA A 377 -2.12 13.21 3.25
CA ALA A 377 -1.00 12.92 4.14
C ALA A 377 -0.53 11.44 4.12
N ASN A 378 -0.64 10.75 2.97
CA ASN A 378 -0.19 9.36 2.81
C ASN A 378 -0.82 8.43 3.87
N THR A 379 -2.09 8.64 4.19
CA THR A 379 -2.82 7.95 5.26
C THR A 379 -3.39 6.60 4.82
N GLY A 380 -2.82 5.99 3.79
CA GLY A 380 -3.19 4.63 3.34
C GLY A 380 -4.48 4.55 2.55
N SER A 381 -4.80 5.60 1.79
CA SER A 381 -5.89 5.54 0.81
C SER A 381 -5.64 4.46 -0.24
N ILE A 382 -6.73 3.99 -0.87
CA ILE A 382 -6.66 2.97 -1.92
C ILE A 382 -5.93 3.57 -3.13
N THR A 383 -4.83 2.94 -3.55
CA THR A 383 -4.02 3.40 -4.70
C THR A 383 -4.70 3.16 -6.04
N ALA A 384 -5.57 2.15 -6.13
CA ALA A 384 -6.34 1.87 -7.34
C ALA A 384 -7.26 3.05 -7.65
N ALA A 385 -7.56 3.22 -8.93
CA ALA A 385 -8.54 4.21 -9.37
C ALA A 385 -9.89 3.98 -8.66
N SER A 386 -10.54 5.06 -8.22
CA SER A 386 -11.93 5.02 -7.77
C SER A 386 -12.88 4.79 -8.95
N GLU A 387 -12.50 5.27 -10.14
CA GLU A 387 -13.18 4.98 -11.40
C GLU A 387 -12.24 5.12 -12.60
N VAL A 388 -12.57 4.43 -13.69
CA VAL A 388 -11.94 4.63 -15.01
C VAL A 388 -13.04 5.03 -15.98
N ALA A 389 -13.00 6.30 -16.41
CA ALA A 389 -13.96 6.88 -17.33
C ALA A 389 -13.50 6.65 -18.78
N CYS A 390 -14.40 6.17 -19.64
CA CYS A 390 -14.11 5.87 -21.04
C CYS A 390 -15.08 6.58 -21.99
N LYS A 391 -14.57 7.33 -22.97
CA LYS A 391 -15.32 7.79 -24.13
C LYS A 391 -15.03 6.89 -25.33
N LEU A 392 -16.08 6.28 -25.86
CA LEU A 392 -16.02 5.22 -26.87
C LEU A 392 -16.88 5.58 -28.09
N LEU A 393 -16.60 4.97 -29.24
CA LEU A 393 -17.52 4.96 -30.38
C LEU A 393 -18.65 3.98 -30.13
N SER A 394 -19.86 4.35 -30.56
CA SER A 394 -21.03 3.48 -30.47
C SER A 394 -20.90 2.21 -31.32
N SER A 395 -21.59 1.14 -30.91
CA SER A 395 -21.74 -0.11 -31.66
C SER A 395 -22.11 0.15 -33.12
N ASP A 396 -23.10 1.01 -33.33
CA ASP A 396 -23.67 1.30 -34.65
C ASP A 396 -22.66 1.99 -35.56
N ARG A 397 -21.88 2.93 -35.00
CA ARG A 397 -20.82 3.60 -35.75
C ARG A 397 -19.76 2.60 -36.18
N VAL A 398 -19.30 1.76 -35.26
CA VAL A 398 -18.27 0.76 -35.55
C VAL A 398 -18.76 -0.24 -36.60
N ALA A 399 -19.97 -0.79 -36.43
CA ALA A 399 -20.57 -1.72 -37.38
C ALA A 399 -20.76 -1.10 -38.77
N GLN A 400 -21.24 0.15 -38.83
CA GLN A 400 -21.38 0.89 -40.10
C GLN A 400 -20.05 1.02 -40.84
N GLN A 401 -18.97 1.42 -40.15
CA GLN A 401 -17.68 1.63 -40.82
C GLN A 401 -17.00 0.32 -41.25
N LEU A 402 -17.33 -0.79 -40.60
CA LEU A 402 -16.84 -2.12 -40.98
C LEU A 402 -17.76 -2.83 -41.98
N ASN A 403 -18.90 -2.26 -42.34
CA ASN A 403 -19.96 -2.94 -43.09
C ASN A 403 -20.30 -4.31 -42.44
N ALA A 404 -20.47 -4.30 -41.13
CA ALA A 404 -20.74 -5.45 -40.28
C ALA A 404 -22.08 -5.27 -39.53
N SER A 405 -22.47 -6.28 -38.75
CA SER A 405 -23.62 -6.20 -37.86
C SER A 405 -23.16 -6.28 -36.40
N ALA A 406 -23.59 -5.32 -35.58
CA ALA A 406 -23.48 -5.46 -34.12
C ALA A 406 -24.47 -6.53 -33.66
N ARG A 407 -24.00 -7.48 -32.84
CA ARG A 407 -24.86 -8.53 -32.27
C ARG A 407 -25.82 -8.00 -31.23
N GLU A 408 -25.40 -6.95 -30.53
CA GLU A 408 -26.13 -6.27 -29.46
C GLU A 408 -26.04 -4.77 -29.74
N ALA A 409 -27.17 -4.15 -30.10
CA ALA A 409 -27.25 -2.70 -30.19
C ALA A 409 -27.40 -2.15 -28.77
N ALA A 410 -26.50 -1.24 -28.38
CA ALA A 410 -26.41 -0.62 -27.04
C ALA A 410 -25.95 -1.56 -25.90
N VAL A 411 -24.63 -1.76 -25.83
CA VAL A 411 -23.99 -2.32 -24.62
C VAL A 411 -24.03 -1.26 -23.51
N ASP A 412 -24.67 -1.59 -22.40
CA ASP A 412 -24.73 -0.78 -21.18
C ASP A 412 -23.37 -0.73 -20.45
N CYS A 413 -23.19 0.25 -19.56
CA CYS A 413 -21.98 0.34 -18.75
C CYS A 413 -21.88 -0.84 -17.76
N ARG A 414 -23.01 -1.46 -17.39
CA ARG A 414 -23.04 -2.74 -16.66
C ARG A 414 -22.14 -3.80 -17.30
N ARG A 415 -22.18 -4.00 -18.61
CA ARG A 415 -21.31 -4.99 -19.28
C ARG A 415 -19.84 -4.57 -19.26
N ALA A 416 -19.54 -3.28 -19.36
CA ALA A 416 -18.18 -2.77 -19.21
C ALA A 416 -17.62 -3.07 -17.80
N ASN A 417 -18.42 -2.83 -16.77
CA ASN A 417 -18.07 -3.12 -15.38
C ASN A 417 -17.84 -4.63 -15.14
N GLN A 418 -18.66 -5.50 -15.76
CA GLN A 418 -18.43 -6.95 -15.71
C GLN A 418 -17.08 -7.35 -16.32
N VAL A 419 -16.68 -6.70 -17.43
CA VAL A 419 -15.40 -6.96 -18.08
C VAL A 419 -14.24 -6.49 -17.22
N ALA A 420 -14.36 -5.33 -16.58
CA ALA A 420 -13.35 -4.85 -15.63
C ALA A 420 -13.15 -5.85 -14.47
N VAL A 421 -14.25 -6.35 -13.90
CA VAL A 421 -14.19 -7.40 -12.85
C VAL A 421 -13.57 -8.70 -13.38
N GLN A 422 -13.94 -9.15 -14.58
CA GLN A 422 -13.35 -10.36 -15.16
C GLN A 422 -11.85 -10.23 -15.38
N ILE A 423 -11.38 -9.06 -15.81
CA ILE A 423 -9.94 -8.77 -15.94
C ILE A 423 -9.29 -8.84 -14.55
N ALA A 424 -9.85 -8.16 -13.55
CA ALA A 424 -9.32 -8.19 -12.19
C ALA A 424 -9.26 -9.61 -11.61
N GLU A 425 -10.32 -10.42 -11.79
CA GLU A 425 -10.34 -11.82 -11.37
C GLU A 425 -9.33 -12.69 -12.13
N ALA A 426 -9.10 -12.43 -13.42
CA ALA A 426 -8.11 -13.14 -14.22
C ALA A 426 -6.67 -12.81 -13.83
N LEU A 427 -6.42 -11.60 -13.32
CA LEU A 427 -5.12 -11.16 -12.82
C LEU A 427 -4.85 -11.66 -11.39
N ALA A 428 -5.88 -11.72 -10.55
CA ALA A 428 -5.75 -12.04 -9.14
C ALA A 428 -5.00 -13.36 -8.91
N ALA A 429 -4.10 -13.37 -7.92
CA ALA A 429 -3.43 -14.59 -7.51
C ALA A 429 -4.47 -15.68 -7.17
N PRO A 430 -4.27 -16.95 -7.57
CA PRO A 430 -5.28 -18.00 -7.39
C PRO A 430 -5.77 -18.14 -5.94
N SER A 431 -4.89 -18.03 -4.96
CA SER A 431 -5.24 -18.08 -3.53
C SER A 431 -6.12 -16.89 -3.11
N THR A 432 -5.84 -15.69 -3.62
CA THR A 432 -6.63 -14.49 -3.36
C THR A 432 -8.02 -14.62 -3.95
N LEU A 433 -8.12 -15.10 -5.20
CA LEU A 433 -9.41 -15.30 -5.87
C LEU A 433 -10.25 -16.40 -5.19
N GLU A 434 -9.63 -17.51 -4.79
CA GLU A 434 -10.30 -18.56 -4.02
C GLU A 434 -10.84 -18.01 -2.69
N ARG A 435 -10.03 -17.24 -1.96
CA ARG A 435 -10.45 -16.57 -0.72
C ARG A 435 -11.61 -15.62 -0.96
N TYR A 436 -11.53 -14.80 -2.02
CA TYR A 436 -12.60 -13.89 -2.42
C TYR A 436 -13.89 -14.64 -2.76
N ARG A 437 -13.84 -15.74 -3.52
CA ARG A 437 -15.02 -16.55 -3.84
C ARG A 437 -15.65 -17.22 -2.62
N ARG A 438 -14.83 -17.60 -1.64
CA ARG A 438 -15.29 -18.26 -0.40
C ARG A 438 -15.88 -17.29 0.62
N ARG A 439 -15.31 -16.09 0.75
CA ARG A 439 -15.63 -15.16 1.86
C ARG A 439 -16.09 -13.77 1.40
N GLY A 440 -15.81 -13.41 0.15
CA GLY A 440 -16.22 -12.15 -0.45
C GLY A 440 -17.71 -12.12 -0.75
N ARG A 441 -18.22 -10.92 -0.98
CA ARG A 441 -19.65 -10.69 -1.26
C ARG A 441 -19.97 -10.85 -2.75
N GLY A 442 -18.97 -10.89 -3.64
CA GLY A 442 -19.24 -10.85 -5.08
C GLY A 442 -19.76 -9.48 -5.54
N TRP A 443 -20.28 -9.44 -6.76
CA TRP A 443 -20.67 -8.21 -7.46
C TRP A 443 -22.14 -8.22 -7.86
N CYS A 444 -22.83 -7.11 -7.62
CA CYS A 444 -24.16 -6.83 -8.18
C CYS A 444 -24.04 -5.69 -9.19
N PHE A 445 -24.10 -6.01 -10.48
CA PHE A 445 -24.07 -4.98 -11.52
C PHE A 445 -25.48 -4.48 -11.78
N LEU A 446 -25.74 -3.24 -11.39
CA LEU A 446 -27.03 -2.58 -11.52
C LEU A 446 -27.17 -1.91 -12.89
N GLU A 447 -28.39 -1.48 -13.23
CA GLU A 447 -28.64 -0.68 -14.42
C GLU A 447 -27.98 0.71 -14.31
N ASP A 448 -27.67 1.28 -15.47
CA ASP A 448 -27.10 2.63 -15.56
C ASP A 448 -28.12 3.67 -15.10
N ARG A 449 -27.64 4.74 -14.49
CA ARG A 449 -28.49 5.80 -13.93
C ARG A 449 -28.44 7.01 -14.85
N PRO A 450 -29.54 7.75 -15.05
CA PRO A 450 -29.49 8.94 -15.89
C PRO A 450 -28.67 10.06 -15.22
N VAL A 451 -27.74 10.66 -15.94
CA VAL A 451 -27.12 11.93 -15.53
C VAL A 451 -28.11 13.09 -15.53
N PHE A 452 -27.85 14.07 -14.65
CA PHE A 452 -28.67 15.27 -14.55
C PHE A 452 -28.82 15.96 -15.90
N GLY A 453 -30.07 16.08 -16.37
CA GLY A 453 -30.41 16.70 -17.65
C GLY A 453 -30.05 15.90 -18.90
N GLN A 454 -29.51 14.67 -18.78
CA GLN A 454 -29.04 13.86 -19.91
C GLN A 454 -28.03 14.58 -20.82
N ILE A 455 -27.27 15.52 -20.25
CA ILE A 455 -26.31 16.34 -20.99
C ILE A 455 -24.98 15.58 -21.01
N GLY A 456 -24.57 15.10 -22.19
CA GLY A 456 -23.38 14.25 -22.36
C GLY A 456 -22.13 14.75 -21.63
N PRO A 457 -21.66 15.99 -21.80
CA PRO A 457 -20.49 16.48 -21.07
C PRO A 457 -20.59 16.47 -19.53
N VAL A 458 -21.81 16.53 -18.99
CA VAL A 458 -22.03 16.71 -17.55
C VAL A 458 -21.70 15.45 -16.75
N TRP A 459 -21.75 14.26 -17.36
CA TRP A 459 -21.41 13.02 -16.64
C TRP A 459 -19.94 12.99 -16.18
N VAL A 460 -19.04 13.65 -16.92
CA VAL A 460 -17.61 13.73 -16.58
C VAL A 460 -17.35 14.51 -15.29
N PHE A 461 -18.29 15.38 -14.88
CA PHE A 461 -18.08 16.28 -13.72
C PHE A 461 -19.08 16.08 -12.59
N ALA A 462 -20.30 15.66 -12.90
CA ALA A 462 -21.43 15.68 -11.96
C ALA A 462 -21.85 14.28 -11.50
N SER A 463 -21.19 13.24 -11.96
CA SER A 463 -21.54 11.86 -11.63
C SER A 463 -20.30 10.99 -11.64
N SER A 464 -20.31 9.94 -10.83
CA SER A 464 -19.22 9.00 -10.71
C SER A 464 -19.76 7.59 -10.66
N LEU A 465 -18.88 6.61 -10.85
CA LEU A 465 -19.15 5.22 -10.49
C LEU A 465 -19.56 5.16 -9.01
N GLU A 466 -20.66 4.46 -8.71
CA GLU A 466 -21.05 4.17 -7.34
C GLU A 466 -20.73 2.72 -6.99
N LEU A 467 -19.98 2.57 -5.89
CA LEU A 467 -19.62 1.30 -5.29
C LEU A 467 -20.21 1.22 -3.88
N GLU A 468 -21.27 0.44 -3.71
CA GLU A 468 -21.98 0.32 -2.43
C GLU A 468 -22.00 -1.13 -1.93
N GLY A 469 -21.35 -1.38 -0.79
CA GLY A 469 -21.35 -2.69 -0.16
C GLY A 469 -22.64 -2.94 0.63
N ASN A 470 -23.42 -3.93 0.23
CA ASN A 470 -24.57 -4.41 1.00
C ASN A 470 -24.28 -5.79 1.63
N ALA A 471 -25.29 -6.44 2.22
CA ALA A 471 -25.14 -7.72 2.90
C ALA A 471 -24.76 -8.88 1.95
N THR A 472 -25.14 -8.79 0.67
CA THR A 472 -25.02 -9.88 -0.29
C THR A 472 -23.97 -9.65 -1.37
N CYS A 473 -23.62 -8.41 -1.69
CA CYS A 473 -22.70 -8.06 -2.78
C CYS A 473 -22.13 -6.63 -2.66
N MET A 474 -21.11 -6.35 -3.46
CA MET A 474 -20.71 -4.99 -3.82
C MET A 474 -21.54 -4.55 -5.03
N SER A 475 -22.42 -3.58 -4.85
CA SER A 475 -23.26 -3.05 -5.94
C SER A 475 -22.46 -2.04 -6.75
N VAL A 476 -22.58 -2.13 -8.07
CA VAL A 476 -21.89 -1.25 -9.02
C VAL A 476 -22.94 -0.64 -9.94
N SER A 477 -22.99 0.68 -10.01
CA SER A 477 -23.82 1.40 -10.98
C SER A 477 -23.05 2.55 -11.61
N SER A 478 -23.16 2.66 -12.93
CA SER A 478 -22.60 3.77 -13.70
C SER A 478 -23.64 4.87 -13.93
N PRO A 479 -23.20 6.12 -14.11
CA PRO A 479 -24.06 7.24 -14.48
C PRO A 479 -24.37 7.32 -15.99
#